data_AF-I9WEL8-F1
#
_entry.id   AF-I9WEL8-F1
#
_cell.length_a   1.000
_cell.length_b   1.000
_cell.length_c   1.000
_cell.angle_alpha   90.00
_cell.angle_beta   90.00
_cell.angle_gamma   90.00
#
_symmetry.space_group_name_H-M   'P 1'
#
loop_
_entity.id
_entity.type
_entity.pdbx_description
1 polymer ?
#
loop_
_entity_poly.entity_id
_entity_poly.type
_entity_poly.pdbx_seq_one_letter_code
_entity_poly.pdbx_strand_id
1 'polypeptide(L)' 'MIGKILGAVAGSSISKHVNGVGGARGALLGVGAAALLRRLGPVGLVTAIAGGYALKKYREKREAPNFTGA' A
#
# COMPACT_ATOMS: atom_id res chain seq x y z
N MET A 1 -10.02 -18.16 -9.76
CA MET A 1 -8.73 -18.36 -10.47
C MET A 1 -8.11 -17.06 -11.00
N ILE A 2 -8.93 -16.10 -11.46
CA ILE A 2 -8.50 -14.77 -11.93
C ILE A 2 -7.53 -14.02 -11.00
N GLY A 3 -7.72 -14.13 -9.67
CA GLY A 3 -6.84 -13.48 -8.71
C GLY A 3 -5.39 -14.00 -8.68
N LYS A 4 -5.12 -15.21 -9.19
CA LYS A 4 -3.75 -15.75 -9.30
C LYS A 4 -3.02 -15.17 -10.52
N ILE A 5 -3.76 -14.94 -11.61
CA ILE A 5 -3.23 -14.38 -12.85
C ILE A 5 -2.91 -12.91 -12.66
N LEU A 6 -3.83 -12.13 -12.09
CA LEU A 6 -3.58 -10.71 -11.77
C LEU A 6 -2.43 -10.53 -10.77
N GLY A 7 -2.33 -11.42 -9.78
CA GLY A 7 -1.22 -11.42 -8.83
C GLY A 7 0.13 -11.74 -9.48
N ALA A 8 0.16 -12.67 -10.44
CA ALA A 8 1.38 -13.00 -11.18
C ALA A 8 1.82 -11.87 -12.12
N VAL A 9 0.88 -11.22 -12.79
CA VAL A 9 1.15 -10.08 -13.68
C VAL A 9 1.65 -8.87 -12.89
N ALA A 10 0.98 -8.53 -11.78
CA ALA A 10 1.43 -7.44 -10.90
C ALA A 10 2.79 -7.76 -10.25
N GLY A 11 3.01 -9.00 -9.82
CA GLY A 11 4.29 -9.45 -9.23
C GLY A 11 5.47 -9.42 -10.21
N SER A 12 5.24 -9.78 -11.48
CA SER A 12 6.27 -9.76 -12.52
C SER A 12 6.72 -8.33 -12.87
N SER A 13 5.79 -7.38 -12.94
CA SER A 13 6.12 -5.97 -13.20
C SER A 13 6.89 -5.31 -12.06
N ILE A 14 6.55 -5.63 -10.80
CA ILE A 14 7.27 -5.11 -9.62
C ILE A 14 8.70 -5.65 -9.60
N SER A 15 8.89 -6.94 -9.92
CA SER A 15 10.20 -7.59 -9.92
C SER A 15 11.20 -6.98 -10.92
N LYS A 16 10.72 -6.41 -12.03
CA LYS A 16 11.58 -5.73 -13.02
C LYS A 16 12.09 -4.36 -12.58
N HIS A 17 11.47 -3.69 -11.60
CA HIS A 17 11.80 -2.32 -11.20
C HIS A 17 12.58 -2.21 -9.86
N VAL A 18 12.81 -3.30 -9.13
CA VAL A 18 13.33 -3.27 -7.73
C VAL A 18 14.86 -3.44 -7.60
N ASN A 19 15.64 -3.35 -8.68
CA ASN A 19 17.08 -3.68 -8.73
C ASN A 19 18.05 -2.73 -7.97
N GLY A 20 17.59 -1.95 -6.98
CA GLY A 20 18.46 -1.08 -6.20
C GLY A 20 17.89 -0.82 -4.82
N VAL A 21 18.51 -1.44 -3.80
CA VAL A 21 18.62 -1.14 -2.35
C VAL A 21 17.42 -0.50 -1.58
N GLY A 22 16.64 0.42 -2.15
CA GLY A 22 15.33 0.84 -1.64
C GLY A 22 14.17 -0.07 -2.06
N GLY A 23 14.30 -0.74 -3.21
CA GLY A 23 13.26 -1.61 -3.77
C GLY A 23 13.00 -2.89 -2.96
N ALA A 24 14.05 -3.50 -2.40
CA ALA A 24 13.94 -4.75 -1.64
C ALA A 24 13.20 -4.58 -0.30
N ARG A 25 13.49 -3.53 0.47
CA ARG A 25 12.76 -3.23 1.72
C ARG A 25 11.30 -2.86 1.45
N GLY A 26 11.05 -2.05 0.41
CA GLY A 26 9.69 -1.71 -0.02
C GLY A 26 8.91 -2.93 -0.52
N ALA A 27 9.56 -3.84 -1.24
CA ALA A 27 8.96 -5.08 -1.72
C ALA A 27 8.69 -6.05 -0.58
N LEU A 28 9.60 -6.22 0.38
CA LEU A 28 9.38 -7.08 1.54
C LEU A 28 8.24 -6.56 2.41
N LEU A 29 8.18 -5.24 2.64
CA LEU A 29 7.05 -4.63 3.34
C LEU A 29 5.75 -4.74 2.53
N GLY A 30 5.78 -4.50 1.23
CA GLY A 30 4.62 -4.61 0.35
C GLY A 30 4.07 -6.04 0.26
N VAL A 31 4.95 -7.03 0.09
CA VAL A 31 4.60 -8.46 0.08
C VAL A 31 4.11 -8.91 1.45
N GLY A 32 4.76 -8.47 2.54
CA GLY A 32 4.33 -8.77 3.90
C GLY A 32 2.96 -8.18 4.22
N ALA A 33 2.74 -6.90 3.88
CA ALA A 33 1.45 -6.23 4.03
C ALA A 33 0.36 -6.91 3.17
N ALA A 34 0.64 -7.20 1.90
CA ALA A 34 -0.29 -7.89 1.01
C ALA A 34 -0.62 -9.31 1.49
N ALA A 35 0.34 -10.04 2.06
CA ALA A 35 0.13 -11.36 2.64
C ALA A 35 -0.78 -11.30 3.87
N LEU A 36 -0.60 -10.31 4.75
CA LEU A 36 -1.47 -10.09 5.90
C LEU A 36 -2.88 -9.67 5.47
N LEU A 37 -3.00 -8.77 4.50
CA LEU A 37 -4.28 -8.36 3.91
C LEU A 37 -5.02 -9.54 3.26
N ARG A 38 -4.31 -10.40 2.56
CA ARG A 38 -4.87 -11.61 1.93
C ARG A 38 -5.32 -12.65 2.96
N ARG A 39 -4.74 -12.65 4.16
CA ARG A 39 -5.18 -13.48 5.31
C ARG A 39 -6.40 -12.90 6.02
N LEU A 40 -6.54 -11.58 6.06
CA LEU A 40 -7.69 -10.88 6.63
C LEU A 40 -8.89 -10.81 5.67
N GLY A 41 -8.66 -11.03 4.37
CA GLY A 41 -9.73 -11.14 3.37
C GLY A 41 -10.59 -9.86 3.26
N PRO A 42 -11.92 -9.99 3.11
CA PRO A 42 -12.83 -8.83 2.98
C PRO A 42 -12.73 -7.85 4.14
N VAL A 43 -12.48 -8.36 5.35
CA VAL A 43 -12.33 -7.53 6.56
C VAL A 43 -11.07 -6.67 6.46
N GLY A 44 -9.97 -7.22 5.95
CA GLY A 44 -8.73 -6.47 5.73
C GLY A 44 -8.91 -5.30 4.76
N LEU A 45 -9.74 -5.47 3.73
CA LEU A 45 -10.06 -4.39 2.79
C LEU A 45 -10.84 -3.26 3.48
N VAL A 46 -11.88 -3.62 4.25
CA VAL A 46 -12.68 -2.65 5.00
C VAL A 46 -11.83 -1.89 6.02
N THR A 47 -10.96 -2.58 6.76
CA THR A 47 -10.03 -1.96 7.71
C THR A 47 -9.01 -1.09 7.01
N ALA A 48 -8.50 -1.48 5.84
CA ALA A 48 -7.55 -0.66 5.08
C ALA A 48 -8.21 0.62 4.55
N ILE A 49 -9.47 0.54 4.10
CA ILE A 49 -10.23 1.71 3.64
C ILE A 49 -10.57 2.62 4.82
N ALA A 50 -11.12 2.07 5.90
CA ALA A 50 -11.49 2.84 7.09
C ALA A 50 -10.26 3.44 7.79
N GLY A 51 -9.21 2.65 7.97
CA GLY A 51 -7.94 3.07 8.54
C GLY A 51 -7.23 4.08 7.64
N GLY A 52 -7.25 3.88 6.32
CA GLY A 52 -6.71 4.83 5.34
C GLY A 52 -7.46 6.16 5.33
N TYR A 53 -8.79 6.14 5.45
CA TYR A 53 -9.61 7.36 5.56
C TYR A 53 -9.36 8.11 6.86
N ALA A 54 -9.31 7.40 7.99
CA ALA A 54 -8.97 7.99 9.29
C ALA A 54 -7.55 8.59 9.27
N LEU A 55 -6.57 7.86 8.72
CA LEU A 55 -5.20 8.33 8.59
C LEU A 55 -5.12 9.55 7.65
N LYS A 56 -5.83 9.54 6.52
CA LYS A 56 -5.93 10.68 5.60
C LYS A 56 -6.49 11.89 6.33
N LYS A 57 -7.58 11.75 7.10
CA LYS A 57 -8.18 12.87 7.82
C LYS A 57 -7.27 13.42 8.92
N TYR A 58 -6.50 12.55 9.58
CA TYR A 58 -5.49 12.96 10.54
C TYR A 58 -4.29 13.67 9.89
N ARG A 59 -3.85 13.19 8.73
CA ARG A 59 -2.79 13.83 7.95
C ARG A 59 -3.24 15.17 7.39
N GLU A 60 -4.44 15.26 6.82
CA GLU A 60 -5.03 16.51 6.31
C GLU A 60 -5.13 17.57 7.43
N LYS A 61 -5.47 17.17 8.66
CA LYS A 61 -5.45 18.06 9.83
C LYS A 61 -4.04 18.50 10.26
N ARG A 62 -3.00 17.72 9.93
CA ARG A 62 -1.58 18.04 10.23
C ARG A 62 -0.87 18.75 9.07
N GLU A 63 -1.32 18.52 7.84
CA GLU A 63 -0.82 19.13 6.59
C GLU A 63 -1.53 20.47 6.31
N ALA A 64 -2.63 20.79 7.01
CA ALA A 64 -3.27 22.10 7.05
C ALA A 64 -2.62 23.06 8.08
N PRO A 65 -1.29 23.24 8.04
CA PRO A 65 -0.78 24.60 7.96
C PRO A 65 0.47 24.67 7.06
N ASN A 66 0.27 24.94 5.76
CA ASN A 66 1.23 25.63 4.90
C ASN A 66 0.46 26.23 3.70
N PHE A 67 -0.52 27.09 3.98
CA PHE A 67 -0.79 28.21 3.08
C PHE A 67 0.34 29.23 3.30
N THR A 68 1.50 28.98 2.69
CA THR A 68 2.48 30.05 2.42
C THR A 68 1.92 30.88 1.28
N GLY A 69 1.13 31.88 1.66
CA GLY A 69 1.20 33.17 0.99
C GLY A 69 2.29 33.97 1.70
N ALA A 70 3.43 34.13 1.06
CA ALA A 70 4.43 35.18 1.28
C ALA A 70 5.38 35.19 0.08
#